data_AF-A0A3B9A5R8-F1
#
_entry.id   AF-A0A3B9A5R8-F1
#
_cell.length_a   1.000
_cell.length_b   1.000
_cell.length_c   1.000
_cell.angle_alpha   90.00
_cell.angle_beta   90.00
_cell.angle_gamma   90.00
#
_symmetry.space_group_name_H-M   'P 1'
#
loop_
_entity.id
_entity.type
_entity.pdbx_description
1 polymer ?
#
loop_
_entity_poly.entity_id
_entity_poly.type
_entity_poly.pdbx_seq_one_letter_code
_entity_poly.pdbx_strand_id
1 'polypeptide(L)'
;RTIMTGIVLLASCMLAMFLVPADILTISLARLPVLGNVPVVGTILMLAGISWALININSLPMVVDMTDDLHIGTYTGLYYLFSTMAAILGPNLNGIIIQLSGSNYALVMLFGPIFMLLALIMMLGVKRGEAKTRTS
;
A
#
# COMPACT_ATOMS: atom_id res chain seq x y z
N ARG A 1 7.14 -12.13 7.31
CA ARG A 1 5.67 -11.93 7.25
C ARG A 1 5.29 -10.46 7.25
N THR A 2 6.28 -9.56 7.16
CA THR A 2 6.14 -8.11 7.33
C THR A 2 5.37 -7.46 6.19
N ILE A 3 5.53 -7.94 4.95
CA ILE A 3 4.80 -7.42 3.79
C ILE A 3 3.32 -7.76 3.90
N MET A 4 2.99 -9.01 4.24
CA MET A 4 1.60 -9.45 4.41
C MET A 4 0.87 -8.67 5.50
N THR A 5 1.51 -8.44 6.67
CA THR A 5 0.91 -7.60 7.72
C THR A 5 0.73 -6.17 7.26
N GLY A 6 1.69 -5.60 6.52
CA GLY A 6 1.55 -4.29 5.91
C GLY A 6 0.37 -4.19 4.95
N ILE A 7 0.17 -5.20 4.08
CA ILE A 7 -0.96 -5.26 3.14
C ILE A 7 -2.30 -5.33 3.88
N VAL A 8 -2.42 -6.20 4.90
CA VAL A 8 -3.67 -6.34 5.68
C VAL A 8 -3.99 -5.06 6.44
N LEU A 9 -2.98 -4.44 7.09
CA LEU A 9 -3.17 -3.17 7.80
C LEU A 9 -3.58 -2.05 6.83
N LEU A 10 -2.92 -1.94 5.68
CA LEU A 10 -3.24 -0.92 4.68
C LEU A 10 -4.66 -1.13 4.10
N ALA A 11 -5.02 -2.37 3.78
CA ALA A 11 -6.37 -2.72 3.32
C ALA A 11 -7.43 -2.34 4.37
N SER A 12 -7.15 -2.63 5.65
CA SER A 12 -8.07 -2.28 6.75
C SER A 12 -8.24 -0.77 6.91
N CYS A 13 -7.16 0.02 6.77
CA CYS A 13 -7.21 1.48 6.78
C CYS A 13 -8.07 2.02 5.62
N MET A 14 -7.89 1.48 4.41
CA MET A 14 -8.67 1.90 3.24
C MET A 14 -10.16 1.55 3.40
N LEU A 15 -10.49 0.36 3.91
CA LEU A 15 -11.87 -0.04 4.22
C LEU A 15 -12.49 0.84 5.29
N ALA A 16 -11.74 1.16 6.36
CA ALA A 16 -12.22 2.06 7.40
C ALA A 16 -12.57 3.43 6.82
N MET A 17 -11.74 3.99 5.93
CA MET A 17 -12.07 5.26 5.28
C MET A 17 -13.27 5.17 4.35
N PHE A 18 -13.52 4.01 3.72
CA PHE A 18 -14.69 3.81 2.85
C PHE A 18 -16.00 3.67 3.65
N LEU A 19 -15.96 2.96 4.78
CA LEU A 19 -17.14 2.70 5.62
C LEU A 19 -17.52 3.90 6.50
N VAL A 20 -16.57 4.75 6.85
CA VAL A 20 -16.80 5.92 7.71
C VAL A 20 -17.30 7.11 6.87
N PRO A 21 -18.42 7.76 7.22
CA PRO A 21 -18.92 8.95 6.54
C PRO A 21 -17.94 10.13 6.58
N ALA A 22 -17.94 10.97 5.54
CA ALA A 22 -17.07 12.15 5.43
C ALA A 22 -17.21 13.12 6.63
N ASP A 23 -18.40 13.20 7.21
CA ASP A 23 -18.68 14.05 8.37
C ASP A 23 -17.90 13.61 9.62
N ILE A 24 -17.67 12.31 9.79
CA ILE A 24 -16.88 11.76 10.90
C ILE A 24 -15.38 11.87 10.60
N LEU A 25 -14.98 11.63 9.35
CA LEU A 25 -13.59 11.71 8.91
C LEU A 25 -12.97 13.10 9.09
N THR A 26 -13.78 14.15 9.04
CA THR A 26 -13.35 15.55 9.16
C THR A 26 -13.36 16.08 10.60
N ILE A 27 -13.89 15.32 11.57
CA ILE A 27 -13.86 15.69 12.98
C ILE A 27 -12.42 15.80 13.44
N SER A 28 -12.08 16.94 14.04
CA SER A 28 -10.77 17.16 14.64
C SER A 28 -10.67 16.45 15.98
N LEU A 29 -9.63 15.63 16.16
CA LEU A 29 -9.32 15.03 17.47
C LEU A 29 -8.38 15.91 18.28
N ALA A 30 -7.38 16.51 17.64
CA ALA A 30 -6.31 17.23 18.34
C ALA A 30 -5.71 18.31 17.45
N ARG A 31 -5.23 19.39 18.09
CA ARG A 31 -4.41 20.42 17.45
C ARG A 31 -2.97 20.28 17.92
N LEU A 32 -2.08 19.93 17.02
CA LEU A 32 -0.65 19.82 17.30
C LEU A 32 0.09 21.08 16.82
N PRO A 33 1.11 21.56 17.55
CA PRO A 33 1.80 22.82 17.25
C PRO A 33 2.50 22.83 15.88
N VAL A 34 2.91 21.67 15.35
CA VAL A 34 3.56 21.54 14.02
C VAL A 34 2.61 21.03 12.93
N LEU A 35 1.72 20.09 13.28
CA LEU A 35 0.83 19.42 12.32
C LEU A 35 -0.52 20.14 12.14
N GLY A 36 -0.82 21.15 12.96
CA GLY A 36 -2.10 21.84 12.92
C GLY A 36 -3.25 20.94 13.39
N ASN A 37 -4.37 20.98 12.68
CA ASN A 37 -5.57 20.23 13.01
C ASN A 37 -5.43 18.77 12.54
N VAL A 38 -5.56 17.80 13.46
CA VAL A 38 -5.49 16.37 13.14
C VAL A 38 -6.90 15.79 13.14
N PRO A 39 -7.52 15.68 11.95
CA PRO A 39 -8.82 15.03 11.83
C PRO A 39 -8.70 13.49 11.93
N VAL A 40 -9.83 12.80 12.10
CA VAL A 40 -9.89 11.32 12.14
C VAL A 40 -9.20 10.72 10.92
N VAL A 41 -9.43 11.28 9.73
CA VAL A 41 -8.75 10.85 8.49
C VAL A 41 -7.22 10.98 8.60
N GLY A 42 -6.72 12.00 9.29
CA GLY A 42 -5.28 12.21 9.51
C GLY A 42 -4.66 11.06 10.30
N THR A 43 -5.31 10.61 11.38
CA THR A 43 -4.84 9.46 12.17
C THR A 43 -4.84 8.17 11.34
N ILE A 44 -5.86 7.95 10.52
CA ILE A 44 -5.91 6.78 9.63
C ILE A 44 -4.81 6.86 8.56
N LEU A 45 -4.56 8.05 7.99
CA LEU A 45 -3.46 8.26 7.04
C LEU A 45 -2.08 8.01 7.66
N MET A 46 -1.88 8.34 8.93
CA MET A 46 -0.63 8.01 9.63
C MET A 46 -0.42 6.50 9.74
N LEU A 47 -1.46 5.75 10.11
CA LEU A 47 -1.42 4.28 10.15
C LEU A 47 -1.22 3.67 8.75
N ALA A 48 -1.87 4.25 7.74
CA ALA A 48 -1.67 3.86 6.35
C ALA A 48 -0.22 4.09 5.90
N GLY A 49 0.40 5.21 6.30
CA GLY A 49 1.82 5.50 6.03
C GLY A 49 2.78 4.48 6.65
N ILE A 50 2.54 4.09 7.91
CA ILE A 50 3.31 3.02 8.57
C ILE A 50 3.16 1.70 7.81
N SER A 51 1.93 1.36 7.43
CA SER A 51 1.63 0.13 6.69
C SER A 51 2.32 0.11 5.31
N TRP A 52 2.31 1.24 4.61
CA TRP A 52 3.00 1.42 3.33
C TRP A 52 4.52 1.28 3.47
N ALA A 53 5.11 1.85 4.52
CA ALA A 53 6.55 1.73 4.78
C ALA A 53 6.96 0.26 5.02
N LEU A 54 6.14 -0.50 5.76
CA LEU A 54 6.38 -1.94 5.98
C LEU A 54 6.42 -2.72 4.66
N ILE A 55 5.55 -2.38 3.71
CA ILE A 55 5.55 -3.00 2.37
C ILE A 55 6.81 -2.57 1.62
N ASN A 56 6.98 -1.25 1.40
CA ASN A 56 7.97 -0.72 0.47
C ASN A 56 9.42 -1.04 0.87
N ILE A 57 9.77 -0.91 2.15
CA ILE A 57 11.12 -1.15 2.66
C ILE A 57 11.52 -2.64 2.54
N ASN A 58 10.56 -3.55 2.64
CA ASN A 58 10.81 -5.00 2.59
C ASN A 58 10.69 -5.58 1.16
N SER A 59 10.04 -4.88 0.23
CA SER A 59 9.81 -5.39 -1.12
C SER A 59 11.10 -5.62 -1.91
N LEU A 60 12.04 -4.68 -1.90
CA LEU A 60 13.29 -4.83 -2.64
C LEU A 60 14.16 -5.98 -2.08
N PRO A 61 14.45 -6.05 -0.75
CA PRO A 61 15.14 -7.19 -0.15
C PRO A 61 14.49 -8.54 -0.51
N MET A 62 13.16 -8.60 -0.52
CA MET A 62 12.46 -9.83 -0.86
C MET A 62 12.70 -10.28 -2.29
N VAL A 63 12.64 -9.35 -3.26
CA VAL A 63 12.86 -9.69 -4.67
C VAL A 63 14.31 -10.10 -4.94
N VAL A 64 15.29 -9.45 -4.30
CA VAL A 64 16.71 -9.82 -4.48
C VAL A 64 17.06 -11.12 -3.77
N ASP A 65 16.40 -11.46 -2.66
CA ASP A 65 16.61 -12.72 -1.94
C ASP A 65 16.05 -13.95 -2.71
N MET A 66 15.26 -13.74 -3.77
CA MET A 66 14.73 -14.82 -4.62
C MET A 66 15.72 -15.30 -5.68
N THR A 67 16.88 -14.66 -5.81
CA THR A 67 17.88 -14.93 -6.85
C THR A 67 19.29 -15.12 -6.29
N ASP A 68 20.20 -15.67 -7.09
CA ASP A 68 21.63 -15.75 -6.78
C ASP A 68 22.36 -14.43 -7.07
N ASP A 69 23.54 -14.26 -6.47
CA ASP A 69 24.40 -13.06 -6.57
C ASP A 69 24.67 -12.61 -8.01
N LEU A 70 24.79 -13.57 -8.93
CA LEU A 70 25.06 -13.32 -10.34
C LEU A 70 23.92 -12.57 -11.05
N HIS A 71 22.68 -12.68 -10.55
CA HIS A 71 21.48 -12.15 -11.20
C HIS A 71 20.75 -11.08 -10.36
N ILE A 72 21.31 -10.65 -9.23
CA ILE A 72 20.72 -9.61 -8.36
C ILE A 72 20.40 -8.34 -9.14
N GLY A 73 21.26 -7.94 -10.08
CA GLY A 73 21.04 -6.76 -10.92
C GLY A 73 19.79 -6.87 -11.79
N THR A 74 19.54 -8.04 -12.38
CA THR A 74 18.35 -8.30 -13.21
C THR A 74 17.07 -8.25 -12.38
N TYR A 75 17.06 -8.88 -11.21
CA TYR A 75 15.89 -8.89 -10.32
C TYR A 75 15.58 -7.50 -9.76
N THR A 76 16.62 -6.73 -9.42
CA THR A 76 16.48 -5.32 -9.04
C THR A 76 15.94 -4.47 -10.19
N GLY A 77 16.44 -4.71 -11.42
CA GLY A 77 15.95 -4.05 -12.63
C GLY A 77 14.47 -4.35 -12.91
N LEU A 78 14.06 -5.61 -12.77
CA LEU A 78 12.66 -6.02 -12.90
C LEU A 78 11.79 -5.35 -11.82
N TYR A 79 12.24 -5.31 -10.57
CA TYR A 79 11.54 -4.61 -9.48
C TYR A 79 11.23 -3.14 -9.85
N TYR A 80 12.25 -2.39 -10.27
CA TYR A 80 12.05 -0.99 -10.64
C TYR A 80 11.27 -0.80 -11.94
N LEU A 81 11.41 -1.71 -12.90
CA LEU A 81 10.59 -1.71 -14.13
C LEU A 81 9.09 -1.83 -13.79
N PHE A 82 8.71 -2.82 -12.99
CA PHE A 82 7.31 -2.98 -12.58
C PHE A 82 6.83 -1.85 -11.67
N SER A 83 7.67 -1.39 -10.75
CA SER A 83 7.33 -0.27 -9.85
C SER A 83 7.07 1.02 -10.62
N THR A 84 7.90 1.35 -11.61
CA THR A 84 7.74 2.57 -12.42
C THR A 84 6.56 2.43 -13.39
N MET A 85 6.37 1.25 -13.99
CA MET A 85 5.21 0.97 -14.82
C MET A 85 3.90 1.10 -14.02
N ALA A 86 3.85 0.62 -12.79
CA ALA A 86 2.70 0.80 -11.91
C ALA A 86 2.43 2.28 -11.59
N ALA A 87 3.48 3.09 -11.40
CA ALA A 87 3.34 4.53 -11.18
C ALA A 87 2.79 5.27 -12.41
N ILE A 88 3.11 4.81 -13.62
CA ILE A 88 2.59 5.37 -14.89
C ILE A 88 1.15 4.92 -15.14
N LEU A 89 0.86 3.63 -14.95
CA LEU A 89 -0.46 3.06 -15.24
C LEU A 89 -1.51 3.38 -14.17
N GLY A 90 -1.10 3.54 -12.91
CA GLY A 90 -2.01 3.76 -11.78
C GLY A 90 -2.99 4.93 -11.98
N PRO A 91 -2.52 6.15 -12.26
CA PRO A 91 -3.40 7.30 -12.48
C PRO A 91 -4.34 7.13 -13.68
N ASN A 92 -3.86 6.51 -14.76
CA ASN A 92 -4.66 6.24 -15.96
C ASN A 92 -5.80 5.26 -15.67
N LEU A 93 -5.49 4.15 -14.98
CA LEU A 93 -6.49 3.17 -14.56
C LEU A 93 -7.52 3.79 -13.61
N ASN A 94 -7.06 4.55 -12.62
CA ASN A 94 -7.97 5.26 -11.71
C ASN A 94 -8.86 6.26 -12.46
N GLY A 95 -8.32 7.00 -13.43
CA GLY A 95 -9.10 7.94 -14.25
C GLY A 95 -10.19 7.26 -15.07
N ILE A 96 -9.88 6.12 -15.71
CA ILE A 96 -10.84 5.31 -16.46
C ILE A 96 -11.93 4.78 -15.51
N ILE A 97 -11.55 4.26 -14.35
CA ILE A 97 -12.49 3.75 -13.34
C ILE A 97 -13.47 4.85 -12.91
N ILE A 98 -12.98 6.07 -12.63
CA ILE A 98 -13.84 7.20 -12.23
C ILE A 98 -14.81 7.59 -13.36
N GLN A 99 -14.31 7.67 -14.60
CA GLN A 99 -15.15 8.04 -15.76
C GLN A 99 -16.26 7.01 -16.02
N LEU A 100 -15.93 5.72 -16.00
CA LEU A 100 -16.90 4.64 -16.20
C LEU A 100 -17.92 4.56 -15.04
N SER A 101 -17.52 5.01 -13.86
CA SER A 101 -18.35 5.02 -12.65
C SER A 101 -19.27 6.24 -12.52
N GLY A 102 -19.33 7.12 -13.54
CA GLY A 102 -20.16 8.32 -13.51
C GLY A 102 -19.66 9.39 -12.54
N SER A 103 -18.34 9.56 -12.40
CA SER A 103 -17.68 10.55 -11.52
C SER A 103 -17.84 10.28 -10.01
N ASN A 104 -18.17 9.06 -9.61
CA ASN A 104 -18.24 8.69 -8.20
C ASN A 104 -16.85 8.31 -7.67
N TYR A 105 -16.15 9.29 -7.09
CA TYR A 105 -14.82 9.12 -6.50
C TYR A 105 -14.76 8.11 -5.34
N ALA A 106 -15.89 7.83 -4.68
CA ALA A 106 -15.95 6.85 -3.60
C ALA A 106 -15.60 5.43 -4.09
N LEU A 107 -15.83 5.14 -5.37
CA LEU A 107 -15.51 3.83 -5.94
C LEU A 107 -14.00 3.59 -6.03
N VAL A 108 -13.17 4.63 -6.22
CA VAL A 108 -11.71 4.49 -6.17
C VAL A 108 -11.24 3.97 -4.80
N MET A 109 -11.91 4.42 -3.74
CA MET A 109 -11.67 3.96 -2.38
C MET A 109 -12.08 2.50 -2.15
N LEU A 110 -13.00 1.96 -2.95
CA LEU A 110 -13.37 0.54 -2.93
C LEU A 110 -12.40 -0.33 -3.74
N PHE A 111 -11.88 0.16 -4.87
CA PHE A 111 -10.90 -0.57 -5.68
C PHE A 111 -9.58 -0.77 -4.94
N GLY A 112 -9.16 0.19 -4.12
CA GLY A 112 -7.93 0.10 -3.33
C GLY A 112 -7.81 -1.19 -2.48
N PRO A 113 -8.75 -1.45 -1.56
CA PRO A 113 -8.82 -2.72 -0.81
C PRO A 113 -8.84 -3.97 -1.69
N ILE A 114 -9.52 -3.94 -2.85
CA ILE A 114 -9.56 -5.07 -3.78
C ILE A 114 -8.15 -5.36 -4.35
N PHE A 115 -7.43 -4.33 -4.78
CA PHE A 115 -6.04 -4.48 -5.23
C PHE A 115 -5.12 -4.97 -4.10
N MET A 116 -5.35 -4.52 -2.87
CA MET A 116 -4.60 -5.03 -1.70
C MET A 116 -4.91 -6.51 -1.42
N LEU A 117 -6.16 -6.95 -1.57
CA LEU A 117 -6.52 -8.37 -1.46
C LEU A 117 -5.88 -9.21 -2.56
N LEU A 118 -5.86 -8.72 -3.80
CA LEU A 118 -5.15 -9.38 -4.90
C LEU A 118 -3.65 -9.50 -4.60
N ALA A 119 -3.02 -8.42 -4.10
CA ALA A 119 -1.63 -8.44 -3.68
C ALA A 119 -1.40 -9.46 -2.54
N LEU A 120 -2.31 -9.55 -1.57
CA LEU A 120 -2.26 -10.54 -0.50
C LEU A 120 -2.28 -11.97 -1.06
N ILE A 121 -3.18 -12.25 -2.01
CA ILE A 121 -3.28 -13.57 -2.66
C ILE A 121 -1.97 -13.91 -3.39
N MET A 122 -1.38 -12.95 -4.12
CA MET A 122 -0.09 -13.17 -4.79
C MET A 122 1.03 -13.45 -3.77
N MET A 123 1.04 -12.73 -2.65
CA MET A 123 2.03 -12.93 -1.58
C MET A 123 1.90 -14.28 -0.88
N LEU A 124 0.73 -14.92 -0.87
CA LEU A 124 0.58 -16.30 -0.34
C LEU A 124 1.41 -17.33 -1.13
N GLY A 125 1.70 -17.05 -2.41
CA GLY A 125 2.55 -17.89 -3.25
C GLY A 125 4.05 -17.73 -2.97
N VAL A 126 4.46 -16.68 -2.25
CA VAL A 126 5.86 -16.35 -1.98
C VAL A 126 6.36 -17.16 -0.78
N LYS A 127 7.19 -18.17 -1.04
CA LYS A 127 7.71 -19.10 -0.01
C LYS A 127 9.15 -18.79 0.44
N ARG A 128 9.84 -17.84 -0.20
CA ARG A 128 11.23 -17.42 0.09
C ARG A 128 11.36 -15.90 -0.07
N GLY A 129 12.27 -15.27 0.69
CA GLY A 129 12.61 -13.85 0.59
C GLY A 129 11.99 -12.93 1.64
N GLU A 130 11.22 -13.43 2.61
CA GLU A 130 10.85 -12.57 3.73
C GLU A 130 12.08 -12.33 4.62
N ALA A 131 12.40 -11.05 4.89
CA ALA A 131 13.61 -10.58 5.54
C ALA A 131 14.17 -11.58 6.56
N LYS A 132 15.34 -12.16 6.26
CA LYS A 132 16.09 -12.98 7.21
C LYS A 132 16.27 -12.18 8.50
N THR A 133 15.61 -12.61 9.57
CA THR A 133 16.06 -12.24 10.92
C THR A 133 17.46 -12.83 11.04
N ARG A 134 18.50 -12.02 10.86
CA ARG A 134 19.87 -12.39 11.20
C ARG A 134 19.90 -12.63 12.70
N THR A 135 19.62 -13.85 13.14
CA THR A 135 20.06 -14.32 14.44
C THR A 135 21.57 -14.45 14.36
N SER A 136 22.24 -13.58 15.12
CA SER A 136 23.68 -13.59 15.39
C SER A 136 24.15 -14.92 15.94
#